data_AF-A0A842WVI4-F1
#
_entry.id   AF-A0A842WVI4-F1
#
_cell.length_a   1.000
_cell.length_b   1.000
_cell.length_c   1.000
_cell.angle_alpha   90.00
_cell.angle_beta   90.00
_cell.angle_gamma   90.00
#
_symmetry.space_group_name_H-M   'P 1'
#
loop_
_entity.id
_entity.type
_entity.pdbx_description
1 polymer ?
#
loop_
_entity_poly.entity_id
_entity_poly.type
_entity_poly.pdbx_seq_one_letter_code
_entity_poly.pdbx_strand_id
1 'polypeptide(L)'
;MSLDKENMLELFENFKAAIVKLMEERDKLASEADEIRSARREAEEKAWQTEEDLKNAKAQLLEAEKKIKTIEAEKAALEAKIDELKGEIDELKSDTSKEDELVKVTAERDELKKEMDEITSKLERVSELYRETAQEKEKLAEKVDVSDLLGIYITLIETVFGGKPHARVLYTLHNTQTAIPRKNLEKSTGIMATAILKAIHDLRNAELVSYDDETQEVKLLKDIL
;
A
#
# COMPACT_ATOMS: atom_id res chain seq x y z
N MET A 1 -148.62 -6.33 26.08
CA MET A 1 -147.88 -5.24 25.40
C MET A 1 -146.86 -4.52 26.28
N SER A 2 -146.90 -4.63 27.63
CA SER A 2 -145.93 -3.92 28.50
C SER A 2 -144.56 -4.60 28.60
N LEU A 3 -144.53 -5.94 28.74
CA LEU A 3 -143.31 -6.69 29.04
C LEU A 3 -142.31 -6.74 27.87
N ASP A 4 -142.78 -6.92 26.64
CA ASP A 4 -141.91 -6.96 25.44
C ASP A 4 -141.25 -5.60 25.16
N LYS A 5 -141.94 -4.51 25.49
CA LYS A 5 -141.42 -3.15 25.32
C LYS A 5 -140.32 -2.85 26.35
N GLU A 6 -140.47 -3.35 27.58
CA GLU A 6 -139.50 -3.21 28.66
C GLU A 6 -138.23 -4.02 28.37
N ASN A 7 -138.37 -5.27 27.91
CA ASN A 7 -137.24 -6.11 27.48
C ASN A 7 -136.48 -5.50 26.28
N MET A 8 -137.20 -4.90 25.33
CA MET A 8 -136.58 -4.18 24.21
C MET A 8 -135.79 -2.95 24.67
N LEU A 9 -136.32 -2.19 25.64
CA LEU A 9 -135.62 -1.03 26.20
C LEU A 9 -134.34 -1.44 26.91
N GLU A 10 -134.36 -2.53 27.68
CA GLU A 10 -133.17 -3.07 28.34
C GLU A 10 -132.10 -3.53 27.32
N LEU A 11 -132.52 -4.19 26.24
CA LEU A 11 -131.62 -4.56 25.14
C LEU A 11 -131.00 -3.32 24.46
N PHE A 12 -131.77 -2.25 24.25
CA PHE A 12 -131.25 -1.01 23.67
C PHE A 12 -130.25 -0.31 24.58
N GLU A 13 -130.50 -0.27 25.89
CA GLU A 13 -129.54 0.31 26.85
C GLU A 13 -128.26 -0.53 26.94
N ASN A 14 -128.38 -1.86 26.94
CA ASN A 14 -127.23 -2.76 26.89
C ASN A 14 -126.43 -2.60 25.58
N PHE A 15 -127.11 -2.46 24.45
CA PHE A 15 -126.48 -2.22 23.15
C PHE A 15 -125.77 -0.86 23.10
N LYS A 16 -126.39 0.19 23.64
CA LYS A 16 -125.80 1.53 23.77
C LYS A 16 -124.55 1.49 24.66
N ALA A 17 -124.61 0.80 25.79
CA ALA A 17 -123.46 0.62 26.67
C ALA A 17 -122.32 -0.14 25.98
N ALA A 18 -122.63 -1.17 25.18
CA ALA A 18 -121.65 -1.89 24.37
C ALA A 18 -121.01 -0.99 23.29
N ILE A 19 -121.80 -0.15 22.61
CA ILE A 19 -121.28 0.82 21.64
C ILE A 19 -120.31 1.81 22.30
N VAL A 20 -120.65 2.34 23.48
CA VAL A 20 -119.77 3.26 24.22
C VAL A 20 -118.43 2.59 24.55
N LYS A 21 -118.45 1.37 25.08
CA LYS A 21 -117.23 0.60 25.36
C LYS A 21 -116.38 0.37 24.10
N LEU A 22 -117.01 -0.01 22.99
CA LEU A 22 -116.31 -0.20 21.71
C LEU A 22 -115.70 1.11 21.19
N MET A 23 -116.37 2.26 21.40
CA MET A 23 -115.80 3.56 21.02
C MET A 23 -114.58 3.91 21.88
N GLU A 24 -114.65 3.69 23.19
CA GLU A 24 -113.52 3.89 24.12
C GLU A 24 -112.32 3.00 23.76
N GLU A 25 -112.57 1.72 23.48
CA GLU A 25 -111.54 0.78 23.01
C GLU A 25 -110.95 1.22 21.67
N ARG A 26 -111.78 1.68 20.73
CA ARG A 26 -111.32 2.19 19.42
C ARG A 26 -110.44 3.44 19.59
N ASP A 27 -110.81 4.37 20.46
CA ASP A 27 -110.01 5.57 20.75
C ASP A 27 -108.68 5.20 21.41
N LYS A 28 -108.69 4.25 22.37
CA LYS A 28 -107.47 3.74 23.00
C LYS A 28 -106.53 3.08 21.99
N LEU A 29 -107.06 2.19 21.15
CA LEU A 29 -106.29 1.52 20.10
C LEU A 29 -105.74 2.51 19.07
N ALA A 30 -106.48 3.58 18.76
CA ALA A 30 -106.00 4.64 17.86
C ALA A 30 -104.79 5.37 18.47
N SER A 31 -104.84 5.71 19.77
CA SER A 31 -103.71 6.32 20.48
C SER A 31 -102.49 5.40 20.52
N GLU A 32 -102.68 4.13 20.88
CA GLU A 32 -101.59 3.13 20.89
C GLU A 32 -100.96 2.94 19.50
N ALA A 33 -101.78 2.96 18.44
CA ALA A 33 -101.28 2.85 17.07
C ALA A 33 -100.41 4.05 16.66
N ASP A 34 -100.76 5.27 17.08
CA ASP A 34 -99.98 6.48 16.79
C ASP A 34 -98.68 6.56 17.59
N GLU A 35 -98.68 6.09 18.85
CA GLU A 35 -97.46 5.92 19.65
C GLU A 35 -96.51 4.91 19.00
N ILE A 36 -97.02 3.74 18.59
CA ILE A 36 -96.22 2.71 17.92
C ILE A 36 -95.64 3.23 16.60
N ARG A 37 -96.42 3.99 15.81
CA ARG A 37 -95.91 4.60 14.57
C ARG A 37 -94.79 5.59 14.83
N SER A 38 -94.91 6.39 15.88
CA SER A 38 -93.90 7.38 16.27
C SER A 38 -92.62 6.69 16.74
N ALA A 39 -92.75 5.72 17.65
CA ALA A 39 -91.62 4.91 18.13
C ALA A 39 -90.93 4.16 17.00
N ARG A 40 -91.68 3.63 16.03
CA ARG A 40 -91.13 2.97 14.85
C ARG A 40 -90.29 3.93 13.99
N ARG A 41 -90.78 5.16 13.75
CA ARG A 41 -90.02 6.17 12.99
C ARG A 41 -88.71 6.53 13.68
N GLU A 42 -88.76 6.76 14.99
CA GLU A 42 -87.55 7.05 15.77
C GLU A 42 -86.55 5.89 15.75
N ALA A 43 -87.04 4.65 15.80
CA ALA A 43 -86.19 3.47 15.70
C ALA A 43 -85.55 3.32 14.30
N GLU A 44 -86.31 3.60 13.23
CA GLU A 44 -85.80 3.60 11.85
C GLU A 44 -84.73 4.68 11.63
N GLU A 45 -84.93 5.89 12.17
CA GLU A 45 -83.95 6.98 12.10
C GLU A 45 -82.66 6.63 12.85
N LYS A 46 -82.78 6.10 14.07
CA LYS A 46 -81.61 5.62 14.84
C LYS A 46 -80.88 4.50 14.11
N ALA A 47 -81.60 3.55 13.53
CA ALA A 47 -81.01 2.45 12.77
C ALA A 47 -80.21 3.00 11.57
N TRP A 48 -80.76 3.96 10.84
CA TRP A 48 -80.09 4.60 9.72
C TRP A 48 -78.81 5.33 10.16
N GLN A 49 -78.87 6.10 11.25
CA GLN A 49 -77.69 6.78 11.81
C GLN A 49 -76.60 5.77 12.20
N THR A 50 -76.97 4.67 12.87
CA THR A 50 -75.99 3.64 13.25
C THR A 50 -75.38 2.92 12.05
N GLU A 51 -76.12 2.76 10.96
CA GLU A 51 -75.61 2.17 9.73
C GLU A 51 -74.60 3.10 9.04
N GLU A 52 -74.87 4.40 9.03
CA GLU A 52 -73.93 5.42 8.53
C GLU A 52 -72.66 5.47 9.38
N ASP A 53 -72.79 5.51 10.71
CA ASP A 53 -71.65 5.49 11.63
C ASP A 53 -70.81 4.22 11.47
N LEU A 54 -71.44 3.06 11.29
CA LEU A 54 -70.76 1.80 11.04
C LEU A 54 -70.00 1.82 9.72
N LYS A 55 -70.56 2.42 8.67
CA LYS A 55 -69.90 2.57 7.37
C LYS A 55 -68.67 3.47 7.48
N ASN A 56 -68.77 4.58 8.21
CA ASN A 56 -67.67 5.50 8.47
C ASN A 56 -66.57 4.83 9.29
N ALA A 57 -66.93 4.11 10.35
CA ALA A 57 -65.97 3.37 11.17
C ALA A 57 -65.23 2.29 10.37
N LYS A 58 -65.92 1.56 9.49
CA LYS A 58 -65.30 0.58 8.58
C LYS A 58 -64.31 1.22 7.61
N ALA A 59 -64.64 2.40 7.07
CA ALA A 59 -63.74 3.13 6.18
C ALA A 59 -62.46 3.58 6.93
N GLN A 60 -62.60 4.11 8.14
CA GLN A 60 -61.48 4.50 8.99
C GLN A 60 -60.60 3.30 9.37
N LEU A 61 -61.21 2.14 9.68
CA LEU A 61 -60.48 0.91 9.98
C LEU A 61 -59.64 0.46 8.80
N LEU A 62 -60.21 0.43 7.58
CA LEU A 62 -59.47 0.10 6.36
C LEU A 62 -58.30 1.05 6.08
N GLU A 63 -58.47 2.34 6.37
CA GLU A 63 -57.38 3.31 6.23
C GLU A 63 -56.28 3.08 7.27
N ALA A 64 -56.65 2.80 8.52
CA ALA A 64 -55.72 2.48 9.60
C ALA A 64 -54.92 1.20 9.28
N GLU A 65 -55.57 0.15 8.79
CA GLU A 65 -54.91 -1.09 8.36
C GLU A 65 -53.89 -0.85 7.23
N LYS A 66 -54.22 0.01 6.26
CA LYS A 66 -53.26 0.40 5.22
C LYS A 66 -52.05 1.14 5.80
N LYS A 67 -52.27 2.08 6.72
CA LYS A 67 -51.18 2.82 7.38
C LYS A 67 -50.28 1.88 8.19
N ILE A 68 -50.84 0.93 8.91
CA ILE A 68 -50.08 -0.08 9.66
C ILE A 68 -49.18 -0.88 8.71
N LYS A 69 -49.71 -1.39 7.59
CA LYS A 69 -48.91 -2.12 6.60
C LYS A 69 -47.76 -1.29 6.03
N THR A 70 -47.98 -0.01 5.77
CA THR A 70 -46.91 0.89 5.31
C THR A 70 -45.83 1.07 6.37
N ILE A 71 -46.23 1.32 7.63
CA ILE A 71 -45.29 1.48 8.75
C ILE A 71 -44.49 0.19 9.00
N GLU A 72 -45.12 -0.97 8.90
CA GLU A 72 -44.44 -2.27 9.02
C GLU A 72 -43.38 -2.47 7.92
N ALA A 73 -43.70 -2.08 6.68
CA ALA A 73 -42.75 -2.13 5.57
C ALA A 73 -41.58 -1.15 5.76
N GLU A 74 -41.85 0.08 6.21
CA GLU A 74 -40.82 1.07 6.54
C GLU A 74 -39.91 0.59 7.68
N LYS A 75 -40.51 -0.01 8.71
CA LYS A 75 -39.76 -0.60 9.83
C LYS A 75 -38.81 -1.69 9.35
N ALA A 76 -39.29 -2.63 8.53
CA ALA A 76 -38.45 -3.70 7.99
C ALA A 76 -37.30 -3.15 7.13
N ALA A 77 -37.54 -2.10 6.35
CA ALA A 77 -36.51 -1.44 5.56
C ALA A 77 -35.45 -0.73 6.43
N LEU A 78 -35.87 -0.13 7.55
CA LEU A 78 -34.95 0.48 8.51
C LEU A 78 -34.12 -0.57 9.27
N GLU A 79 -34.73 -1.70 9.66
CA GLU A 79 -34.01 -2.81 10.29
C GLU A 79 -32.92 -3.37 9.36
N ALA A 80 -33.24 -3.56 8.08
CA ALA A 80 -32.25 -3.99 7.09
C ALA A 80 -31.07 -3.01 6.93
N LYS A 81 -31.35 -1.69 6.91
CA LYS A 81 -30.29 -0.66 6.88
C LYS A 81 -29.42 -0.66 8.13
N ILE A 82 -30.01 -0.90 9.30
CA ILE A 82 -29.26 -0.98 10.55
C ILE A 82 -28.30 -2.17 10.49
N ASP A 83 -28.74 -3.31 9.97
CA ASP A 83 -27.89 -4.50 9.85
C ASP A 83 -26.77 -4.30 8.81
N GLU A 84 -27.05 -3.63 7.69
CA GLU A 84 -26.04 -3.21 6.70
C GLU A 84 -24.98 -2.30 7.34
N LEU A 85 -25.39 -1.24 8.03
CA LEU A 85 -24.47 -0.32 8.70
C LEU A 85 -23.64 -0.99 9.80
N LYS A 86 -24.21 -1.97 10.52
CA LYS A 86 -23.44 -2.77 11.48
C LYS A 86 -22.36 -3.59 10.77
N GLY A 87 -22.68 -4.19 9.63
CA GLY A 87 -21.71 -4.89 8.79
C GLY A 87 -20.56 -3.97 8.37
N GLU A 88 -20.88 -2.78 7.85
CA GLU A 88 -19.86 -1.77 7.48
C GLU A 88 -18.98 -1.35 8.67
N ILE A 89 -19.58 -1.18 9.86
CA ILE A 89 -18.83 -0.85 11.07
C ILE A 89 -17.89 -1.99 11.47
N ASP A 90 -18.33 -3.24 11.37
CA ASP A 90 -17.50 -4.39 11.71
C ASP A 90 -16.37 -4.58 10.68
N GLU A 91 -16.62 -4.32 9.40
CA GLU A 91 -15.58 -4.28 8.37
C GLU A 91 -14.54 -3.21 8.65
N LEU A 92 -14.97 -1.97 8.95
CA LEU A 92 -14.08 -0.86 9.32
C LEU A 92 -13.27 -1.16 10.59
N LYS A 93 -13.85 -1.84 11.56
CA LYS A 93 -13.12 -2.32 12.75
C LYS A 93 -12.15 -3.44 12.43
N SER A 94 -12.43 -4.30 11.46
CA SER A 94 -11.44 -5.29 11.00
C SER A 94 -10.28 -4.61 10.26
N ASP A 95 -10.56 -3.49 9.60
CA ASP A 95 -9.59 -2.65 8.90
C ASP A 95 -8.57 -1.98 9.84
N THR A 96 -8.76 -2.07 11.16
CA THR A 96 -7.72 -1.81 12.19
C THR A 96 -6.50 -2.73 12.01
N SER A 97 -6.60 -3.82 11.24
CA SER A 97 -5.46 -4.57 10.70
C SER A 97 -4.46 -3.69 9.94
N LYS A 98 -4.90 -2.58 9.34
CA LYS A 98 -4.01 -1.61 8.68
C LYS A 98 -3.17 -0.85 9.71
N GLU A 99 -3.63 -0.73 10.95
CA GLU A 99 -2.86 -0.13 12.03
C GLU A 99 -1.68 -1.03 12.42
N ASP A 100 -1.87 -2.36 12.42
CA ASP A 100 -0.78 -3.33 12.58
C ASP A 100 0.22 -3.29 11.41
N GLU A 101 -0.25 -3.12 10.17
CA GLU A 101 0.63 -2.89 9.02
C GLU A 101 1.43 -1.60 9.15
N LEU A 102 0.81 -0.53 9.66
CA LEU A 102 1.45 0.77 9.88
C LEU A 102 2.54 0.68 10.96
N VAL A 103 2.31 -0.10 12.01
CA VAL A 103 3.33 -0.40 13.04
C VAL A 103 4.51 -1.16 12.44
N LYS A 104 4.27 -2.18 11.60
CA LYS A 104 5.35 -2.94 10.92
C LYS A 104 6.19 -2.05 10.00
N VAL A 105 5.54 -1.26 9.14
CA VAL A 105 6.22 -0.33 8.24
C VAL A 105 7.02 0.72 9.02
N THR A 106 6.50 1.19 10.15
CA THR A 106 7.22 2.13 11.02
C THR A 106 8.48 1.49 11.62
N ALA A 107 8.39 0.23 12.07
CA ALA A 107 9.53 -0.52 12.61
C ALA A 107 10.60 -0.76 11.54
N GLU A 108 10.21 -1.20 10.34
CA GLU A 108 11.13 -1.37 9.20
C GLU A 108 11.82 -0.05 8.82
N ARG A 109 11.09 1.07 8.83
CA ARG A 109 11.65 2.40 8.58
C ARG A 109 12.68 2.80 9.64
N ASP A 110 12.42 2.52 10.91
CA ASP A 110 13.36 2.80 12.00
C ASP A 110 14.63 1.93 11.92
N GLU A 111 14.49 0.67 11.51
CA GLU A 111 15.62 -0.24 11.31
C GLU A 111 16.49 0.17 10.13
N LEU A 112 15.89 0.46 8.96
CA LEU A 112 16.59 1.00 7.81
C LEU A 112 17.33 2.31 8.11
N LYS A 113 16.75 3.16 8.98
CA LYS A 113 17.39 4.41 9.39
C LYS A 113 18.64 4.15 10.22
N LYS A 114 18.62 3.17 11.13
CA LYS A 114 19.81 2.75 11.87
C LYS A 114 20.89 2.19 10.95
N GLU A 115 20.51 1.35 9.99
CA GLU A 115 21.48 0.81 9.02
C GLU A 115 22.13 1.92 8.19
N MET A 116 21.36 2.94 7.76
CA MET A 116 21.88 4.12 7.08
C MET A 116 22.86 4.92 7.95
N ASP A 117 22.54 5.12 9.23
CA ASP A 117 23.43 5.81 10.17
C ASP A 117 24.73 5.02 10.37
N GLU A 118 24.65 3.69 10.48
CA GLU A 118 25.83 2.82 10.56
C GLU A 118 26.69 2.85 9.30
N ILE A 119 26.07 2.80 8.11
CA ILE A 119 26.76 2.89 6.83
C ILE A 119 27.46 4.25 6.71
N THR A 120 26.80 5.32 7.12
CA THR A 120 27.37 6.68 7.13
C THR A 120 28.60 6.75 8.03
N SER A 121 28.52 6.21 9.25
CA SER A 121 29.67 6.14 10.16
C SER A 121 30.82 5.30 9.60
N LYS A 122 30.52 4.16 8.95
CA LYS A 122 31.54 3.34 8.27
C LYS A 122 32.20 4.11 7.12
N LEU A 123 31.42 4.86 6.33
CA LEU A 123 31.93 5.71 5.25
C LEU A 123 32.83 6.84 5.75
N GLU A 124 32.47 7.49 6.85
CA GLU A 124 33.31 8.51 7.50
C GLU A 124 34.64 7.91 7.94
N ARG A 125 34.61 6.76 8.61
CA ARG A 125 35.83 6.05 9.06
C ARG A 125 36.71 5.62 7.90
N VAL A 126 36.12 5.13 6.81
CA VAL A 126 36.86 4.79 5.58
C VAL A 126 37.48 6.05 4.97
N SER A 127 36.76 7.17 4.95
CA SER A 127 37.27 8.45 4.44
C SER A 127 38.43 8.99 5.27
N GLU A 128 38.39 8.83 6.60
CA GLU A 128 39.51 9.14 7.49
C GLU A 128 40.73 8.26 7.19
N LEU A 129 40.55 6.94 7.08
CA LEU A 129 41.62 6.01 6.74
C LEU A 129 42.26 6.34 5.38
N TYR A 130 41.48 6.75 4.38
CA TYR A 130 42.01 7.20 3.10
C TYR A 130 42.83 8.48 3.23
N ARG A 131 42.41 9.45 4.05
CA ARG A 131 43.18 10.66 4.34
C ARG A 131 44.49 10.33 5.05
N GLU A 132 44.46 9.48 6.06
CA GLU A 132 45.65 9.03 6.79
C GLU A 132 46.63 8.32 5.84
N THR A 133 46.14 7.37 5.04
CA THR A 133 46.95 6.63 4.06
C THR A 133 47.56 7.57 3.01
N ALA A 134 46.81 8.58 2.55
CA ALA A 134 47.31 9.57 1.61
C ALA A 134 48.41 10.43 2.22
N GLN A 135 48.24 10.88 3.47
CA GLN A 135 49.27 11.62 4.21
C GLN A 135 50.49 10.77 4.52
N GLU A 136 50.32 9.48 4.83
CA GLU A 136 51.44 8.56 5.00
C GLU A 136 52.20 8.35 3.70
N LYS A 137 51.50 8.19 2.57
CA LYS A 137 52.12 8.16 1.24
C LYS A 137 52.89 9.44 0.93
N GLU A 138 52.34 10.60 1.24
CA GLU A 138 52.99 11.90 1.03
C GLU A 138 54.26 12.02 1.89
N LYS A 139 54.18 11.68 3.18
CA LYS A 139 55.35 11.63 4.09
C LYS A 139 56.40 10.60 3.65
N LEU A 140 55.98 9.49 3.06
CA LEU A 140 56.89 8.47 2.53
C LEU A 140 57.57 8.96 1.24
N ALA A 141 56.82 9.65 0.37
CA ALA A 141 57.33 10.28 -0.84
C ALA A 141 58.28 11.44 -0.52
N GLU A 142 58.06 12.17 0.58
CA GLU A 142 58.97 13.21 1.08
C GLU A 142 60.27 12.63 1.67
N LYS A 143 60.22 11.43 2.27
CA LYS A 143 61.39 10.77 2.87
C LYS A 143 62.23 9.94 1.92
N VAL A 144 61.67 9.53 0.78
CA VAL A 144 62.38 8.78 -0.25
C VAL A 144 62.37 9.65 -1.49
N ASP A 145 63.38 10.52 -1.62
CA ASP A 145 63.57 11.26 -2.86
C ASP A 145 63.85 10.23 -3.96
N VAL A 146 62.97 10.18 -4.96
CA VAL A 146 63.11 9.27 -6.11
C VAL A 146 64.47 9.51 -6.77
N SER A 147 64.99 10.74 -6.70
CA SER A 147 66.32 11.12 -7.16
C SER A 147 67.45 10.48 -6.35
N ASP A 148 67.30 10.34 -5.02
CA ASP A 148 68.28 9.65 -4.16
C ASP A 148 68.25 8.13 -4.37
N LEU A 149 67.05 7.55 -4.59
CA LEU A 149 66.92 6.13 -4.91
C LEU A 149 67.51 5.82 -6.28
N LEU A 150 67.25 6.65 -7.29
CA LEU A 150 67.91 6.59 -8.60
C LEU A 150 69.41 6.81 -8.47
N GLY A 151 69.85 7.77 -7.64
CA GLY A 151 71.26 8.02 -7.36
C GLY A 151 71.97 6.80 -6.76
N ILE A 152 71.36 6.12 -5.81
CA ILE A 152 71.86 4.85 -5.25
C ILE A 152 71.90 3.76 -6.34
N TYR A 153 70.87 3.66 -7.17
CA TYR A 153 70.79 2.66 -8.25
C TYR A 153 71.86 2.88 -9.33
N ILE A 154 72.05 4.14 -9.75
CA ILE A 154 73.11 4.57 -10.67
C ILE A 154 74.48 4.31 -10.05
N THR A 155 74.69 4.68 -8.78
CA THR A 155 75.96 4.43 -8.08
C THR A 155 76.28 2.94 -7.98
N LEU A 156 75.28 2.10 -7.71
CA LEU A 156 75.43 0.64 -7.72
C LEU A 156 75.79 0.14 -9.12
N ILE A 157 75.12 0.59 -10.17
CA ILE A 157 75.41 0.18 -11.55
C ILE A 157 76.81 0.62 -11.99
N GLU A 158 77.16 1.88 -11.76
CA GLU A 158 78.43 2.47 -12.23
C GLU A 158 79.63 2.01 -11.40
N THR A 159 79.49 1.99 -10.06
CA THR A 159 80.63 1.77 -9.15
C THR A 159 80.78 0.32 -8.74
N VAL A 160 79.66 -0.39 -8.48
CA VAL A 160 79.68 -1.77 -7.98
C VAL A 160 79.56 -2.79 -9.12
N PHE A 161 78.77 -2.48 -10.15
CA PHE A 161 78.57 -3.35 -11.31
C PHE A 161 79.37 -2.92 -12.55
N GLY A 162 80.01 -1.74 -12.57
CA GLY A 162 80.77 -1.20 -13.72
C GLY A 162 82.01 -2.03 -14.12
N GLY A 163 82.40 -3.01 -13.30
CA GLY A 163 83.42 -4.00 -13.65
C GLY A 163 82.86 -5.26 -14.33
N LYS A 164 81.54 -5.49 -14.30
CA LYS A 164 80.94 -6.72 -14.86
C LYS A 164 80.69 -6.58 -16.36
N PRO A 165 80.92 -7.66 -17.14
CA PRO A 165 80.73 -7.64 -18.59
C PRO A 165 79.35 -7.15 -19.06
N HIS A 166 78.28 -7.54 -18.38
CA HIS A 166 76.91 -7.16 -18.73
C HIS A 166 76.67 -5.65 -18.64
N ALA A 167 77.12 -5.00 -17.56
CA ALA A 167 76.92 -3.57 -17.36
C ALA A 167 77.71 -2.73 -18.37
N ARG A 168 78.96 -3.11 -18.68
CA ARG A 168 79.78 -2.40 -19.68
C ARG A 168 79.23 -2.50 -21.09
N VAL A 169 78.72 -3.67 -21.48
CA VAL A 169 78.09 -3.85 -22.79
C VAL A 169 76.87 -2.95 -22.93
N LEU A 170 76.00 -2.95 -21.92
CA LEU A 170 74.81 -2.09 -21.88
C LEU A 170 75.16 -0.59 -21.92
N TYR A 171 76.12 -0.14 -21.12
CA TYR A 171 76.57 1.26 -21.10
C TYR A 171 77.18 1.71 -22.43
N THR A 172 77.98 0.84 -23.07
CA THR A 172 78.60 1.15 -24.36
C THR A 172 77.53 1.27 -25.44
N LEU A 173 76.57 0.34 -25.48
CA LEU A 173 75.46 0.38 -26.44
C LEU A 173 74.55 1.59 -26.22
N HIS A 174 74.26 1.94 -24.97
CA HIS A 174 73.51 3.14 -24.60
C HIS A 174 74.18 4.42 -25.15
N ASN A 175 75.49 4.60 -24.94
CA ASN A 175 76.18 5.82 -25.39
C ASN A 175 76.26 5.96 -26.90
N THR A 176 76.24 4.84 -27.64
CA THR A 176 76.33 4.88 -29.11
C THR A 176 74.99 4.85 -29.83
N GLN A 177 73.92 4.44 -29.14
CA GLN A 177 72.53 4.37 -29.63
C GLN A 177 72.32 3.66 -30.99
N THR A 178 73.34 2.93 -31.47
CA THR A 178 73.39 2.30 -32.79
C THR A 178 73.92 0.88 -32.65
N ALA A 179 73.67 0.03 -33.66
CA ALA A 179 74.16 -1.33 -33.65
C ALA A 179 75.71 -1.33 -33.73
N ILE A 180 76.36 -2.02 -32.80
CA ILE A 180 77.83 -2.15 -32.77
C ILE A 180 78.21 -3.60 -33.03
N PRO A 181 79.18 -3.88 -33.92
CA PRO A 181 79.71 -5.23 -34.07
C PRO A 181 80.46 -5.64 -32.80
N ARG A 182 80.29 -6.89 -32.37
CA ARG A 182 80.90 -7.47 -31.16
C ARG A 182 82.39 -7.13 -31.01
N LYS A 183 83.17 -7.18 -32.10
CA LYS A 183 84.62 -6.88 -32.10
C LYS A 183 84.94 -5.44 -31.66
N ASN A 184 84.03 -4.50 -31.88
CA ASN A 184 84.18 -3.11 -31.42
C ASN A 184 83.79 -2.97 -29.95
N LEU A 185 82.81 -3.75 -29.45
CA LEU A 185 82.52 -3.84 -28.02
C LEU A 185 83.71 -4.42 -27.24
N GLU A 186 84.40 -5.42 -27.80
CA GLU A 186 85.65 -5.98 -27.25
C GLU A 186 86.74 -4.92 -27.08
N LYS A 187 86.96 -4.09 -28.10
CA LYS A 187 87.95 -3.01 -28.04
C LYS A 187 87.55 -1.88 -27.10
N SER A 188 86.28 -1.48 -27.10
CA SER A 188 85.81 -0.32 -26.32
C SER A 188 85.62 -0.63 -24.83
N THR A 189 85.30 -1.88 -24.47
CA THR A 189 85.06 -2.25 -23.06
C THR A 189 86.31 -2.81 -22.36
N GLY A 190 87.32 -3.24 -23.13
CA GLY A 190 88.56 -3.84 -22.61
C GLY A 190 88.36 -5.21 -21.95
N ILE A 191 87.22 -5.87 -22.20
CA ILE A 191 86.89 -7.18 -21.63
C ILE A 191 87.25 -8.29 -22.62
N MET A 192 87.64 -9.46 -22.12
CA MET A 192 87.91 -10.63 -22.96
C MET A 192 86.72 -11.01 -23.83
N ALA A 193 87.01 -11.36 -25.09
CA ALA A 193 86.03 -11.73 -26.12
C ALA A 193 85.00 -12.78 -25.67
N THR A 194 85.43 -13.77 -24.89
CA THR A 194 84.57 -14.85 -24.37
C THR A 194 83.58 -14.37 -23.32
N ALA A 195 83.99 -13.45 -22.46
CA ALA A 195 83.14 -12.89 -21.41
C ALA A 195 82.12 -11.89 -21.97
N ILE A 196 82.47 -11.16 -23.03
CA ILE A 196 81.53 -10.30 -23.78
C ILE A 196 80.49 -11.14 -24.50
N LEU A 197 80.90 -12.21 -25.19
CA LEU A 197 79.96 -13.08 -25.87
C LEU A 197 78.94 -13.68 -24.91
N LYS A 198 79.41 -14.20 -23.77
CA LYS A 198 78.53 -14.72 -22.73
C LYS A 198 77.57 -13.65 -22.23
N ALA A 199 78.06 -12.43 -21.98
CA ALA A 199 77.23 -11.32 -21.53
C ALA A 199 76.18 -10.91 -22.56
N ILE A 200 76.52 -10.88 -23.85
CA ILE A 200 75.57 -10.58 -24.93
C ILE A 200 74.46 -11.64 -24.97
N HIS A 201 74.79 -12.92 -24.87
CA HIS A 201 73.78 -13.98 -24.85
C HIS A 201 72.90 -13.92 -23.60
N ASP A 202 73.49 -13.68 -22.43
CA ASP A 202 72.72 -13.52 -21.18
C ASP A 202 71.78 -12.31 -21.27
N LEU A 203 72.24 -11.19 -21.83
CA LEU A 203 71.42 -9.98 -22.03
C LEU A 203 70.35 -10.16 -23.12
N ARG A 204 70.63 -10.96 -24.16
CA ARG A 204 69.66 -11.34 -25.19
C ARG A 204 68.55 -12.20 -24.59
N ASN A 205 68.91 -13.16 -23.75
CA ASN A 205 67.95 -14.02 -23.04
C ASN A 205 67.08 -13.23 -22.04
N ALA A 206 67.61 -12.13 -21.51
CA ALA A 206 66.87 -11.18 -20.68
C ALA A 206 66.09 -10.12 -21.49
N GLU A 207 66.05 -10.24 -22.82
CA GLU A 207 65.35 -9.34 -23.76
C GLU A 207 65.82 -7.87 -23.72
N LEU A 208 67.05 -7.62 -23.29
CA LEU A 208 67.62 -6.27 -23.20
C LEU A 208 68.37 -5.86 -24.47
N VAL A 209 68.96 -6.84 -25.19
CA VAL A 209 69.69 -6.61 -26.43
C VAL A 209 69.28 -7.61 -27.51
N SER A 210 69.31 -7.18 -28.77
CA SER A 210 69.27 -8.04 -29.94
C SER A 210 70.70 -8.34 -30.38
N TYR A 211 70.97 -9.59 -30.72
CA TYR A 211 72.25 -10.01 -31.29
C TYR A 211 71.98 -10.88 -32.52
N ASP A 212 72.55 -10.46 -33.64
CA ASP A 212 72.52 -11.20 -34.90
C ASP A 212 73.78 -12.06 -35.01
N ASP A 213 73.59 -13.38 -35.06
CA ASP A 213 74.68 -14.35 -35.09
C ASP A 213 75.44 -14.35 -36.44
N GLU A 214 74.82 -13.85 -37.52
CA GLU A 214 75.43 -13.77 -38.87
C GLU A 214 76.27 -12.50 -39.05
N THR A 215 75.72 -11.34 -38.65
CA THR A 215 76.40 -10.04 -38.77
C THR A 215 77.24 -9.67 -37.55
N GLN A 216 77.08 -10.41 -36.45
CA GLN A 216 77.71 -10.17 -35.14
C GLN A 216 77.40 -8.77 -34.55
N GLU A 217 76.31 -8.16 -34.98
CA GLU A 217 75.88 -6.86 -34.48
C GLU A 217 75.02 -7.00 -33.23
N VAL A 218 75.31 -6.17 -32.22
CA VAL A 218 74.52 -6.07 -31.00
C VAL A 218 73.78 -4.74 -31.00
N LYS A 219 72.48 -4.76 -30.73
CA LYS A 219 71.63 -3.57 -30.64
C LYS A 219 70.84 -3.57 -29.34
N LEU A 220 70.74 -2.42 -28.68
CA LEU A 220 69.90 -2.25 -27.50
C LEU A 220 68.42 -2.24 -27.89
N LEU A 221 67.58 -3.02 -27.19
CA LEU A 221 66.14 -3.11 -27.47
C LEU A 221 65.31 -2.13 -26.65
N LYS A 222 65.74 -1.81 -25.43
CA LYS A 222 65.07 -0.88 -24.51
C LYS A 222 66.09 0.07 -23.93
N ASP A 223 65.74 1.35 -23.90
CA ASP A 223 66.52 2.34 -23.19
C ASP A 223 66.45 2.05 -21.68
N ILE A 224 67.59 2.13 -21.00
CA ILE A 224 67.76 1.67 -19.61
C ILE A 224 68.22 2.79 -18.67
N LEU A 225 68.10 4.05 -19.12
CA LEU A 225 68.27 5.27 -18.32
C LEU A 225 67.04 6.17 -18.45
#